data_AF-A0A5N0ULX8-F1
#
_entry.id   AF-A0A5N0ULX8-F1
#
_cell.length_a   1.000
_cell.length_b   1.000
_cell.length_c   1.000
_cell.angle_alpha   90.00
_cell.angle_beta   90.00
_cell.angle_gamma   90.00
#
_symmetry.space_group_name_H-M   'P 1'
#
loop_
_entity.id
_entity.type
_entity.pdbx_description
1 polymer ?
#
loop_
_entity_poly.entity_id
_entity_poly.type
_entity_poly.pdbx_seq_one_letter_code
_entity_poly.pdbx_strand_id
1 'polypeptide(L)'
;MDDVWGGERGRRVERALLRSMADGGDPHLAELAREVLDGRFSLREAAYSSAYAEILREKTAPLAEAWRNMSELDRADAVANAEQYERQLLEQCETAVEPAPPERGPREDEDFSERTYRL
;
A
#
# COMPACT_ATOMS: atom_id res chain seq x y z
N MET A 1 -9.12 -24.76 6.76
CA MET A 1 -8.70 -23.45 7.26
C MET A 1 -8.35 -22.68 6.01
N ASP A 2 -9.39 -22.09 5.42
CA ASP A 2 -9.31 -21.45 4.11
C ASP A 2 -8.32 -20.29 4.12
N ASP A 3 -7.76 -20.05 2.95
CA ASP A 3 -6.65 -19.16 2.66
C ASP A 3 -7.08 -17.68 2.81
N VAL A 4 -7.32 -17.24 4.05
CA VAL A 4 -7.78 -15.88 4.38
C VAL A 4 -6.80 -14.82 3.84
N TRP A 5 -5.53 -15.19 3.64
CA TRP A 5 -4.46 -14.26 3.29
C TRP A 5 -3.86 -14.47 1.88
N GLY A 6 -3.96 -15.66 1.27
CA GLY A 6 -3.36 -15.97 -0.05
C GLY A 6 -4.28 -15.76 -1.25
N GLY A 7 -5.56 -15.44 -1.01
CA GLY A 7 -6.52 -15.10 -2.06
C GLY A 7 -6.32 -13.70 -2.67
N GLU A 8 -7.00 -13.43 -3.79
CA GLU A 8 -6.97 -12.12 -4.45
C GLU A 8 -7.41 -10.97 -3.53
N ARG A 9 -8.35 -11.25 -2.62
CA ARG A 9 -8.79 -10.30 -1.59
C ARG A 9 -7.63 -9.90 -0.67
N GLY A 10 -6.87 -10.87 -0.15
CA GLY A 10 -5.73 -10.63 0.73
C GLY A 10 -4.68 -9.75 0.08
N ARG A 11 -4.33 -10.03 -1.19
CA ARG A 11 -3.40 -9.19 -1.98
C ARG A 11 -3.90 -7.76 -2.18
N ARG A 12 -5.20 -7.57 -2.40
CA ARG A 12 -5.79 -6.23 -2.55
C ARG A 12 -5.74 -5.44 -1.25
N VAL A 13 -6.05 -6.07 -0.11
CA VAL A 13 -5.93 -5.47 1.23
C VAL A 13 -4.47 -5.13 1.54
N GLU A 14 -3.53 -6.05 1.29
CA GLU A 14 -2.10 -5.83 1.50
C GLU A 14 -1.61 -4.61 0.71
N ARG A 15 -1.91 -4.55 -0.61
CA ARG A 15 -1.55 -3.39 -1.43
C ARG A 15 -2.20 -2.09 -0.94
N ALA A 16 -3.42 -2.13 -0.42
CA ALA A 16 -4.10 -0.95 0.12
C ALA A 16 -3.39 -0.40 1.37
N LEU A 17 -3.05 -1.30 2.30
CA LEU A 17 -2.31 -0.96 3.52
C LEU A 17 -0.92 -0.40 3.19
N LEU A 18 -0.21 -1.03 2.25
CA LEU A 18 1.10 -0.55 1.81
C LEU A 18 1.02 0.84 1.16
N ARG A 19 -0.01 1.14 0.35
CA ARG A 19 -0.21 2.49 -0.18
C ARG A 19 -0.43 3.51 0.93
N SER A 20 -1.31 3.21 1.88
CA SER A 20 -1.53 4.09 3.03
C SER A 20 -0.26 4.31 3.85
N MET A 21 0.60 3.30 3.98
CA MET A 21 1.90 3.40 4.66
C MET A 21 2.92 4.20 3.84
N ALA A 22 2.88 4.12 2.52
CA ALA A 22 3.76 4.90 1.64
C ALA A 22 3.43 6.41 1.62
N ASP A 23 2.15 6.75 1.83
CA ASP A 23 1.65 8.13 1.80
C ASP A 23 1.79 8.87 3.14
N GLY A 24 2.07 8.18 4.25
CA GLY A 24 2.19 8.83 5.55
C GLY A 24 2.81 7.99 6.66
N GLY A 25 3.18 8.66 7.76
CA GLY A 25 3.71 8.03 8.97
C GLY A 25 5.24 8.13 9.09
N ASP A 26 5.86 7.02 9.50
CA ASP A 26 7.30 6.91 9.73
C ASP A 26 8.06 6.85 8.38
N PRO A 27 9.07 7.70 8.14
CA PRO A 27 9.77 7.73 6.86
C PRO A 27 10.38 6.39 6.43
N HIS A 28 10.86 5.60 7.38
CA HIS A 28 11.47 4.29 7.07
C HIS A 28 10.42 3.25 6.70
N LEU A 29 9.23 3.32 7.32
CA LEU A 29 8.11 2.46 6.94
C LEU A 29 7.53 2.87 5.58
N ALA A 30 7.48 4.16 5.29
CA ALA A 30 7.05 4.65 3.98
C ALA A 30 8.00 4.23 2.86
N GLU A 31 9.32 4.27 3.10
CA GLU A 31 10.33 3.75 2.17
C GLU A 31 10.15 2.24 1.96
N LEU A 32 10.06 1.47 3.04
CA LEU A 32 9.81 0.02 2.96
C LEU A 32 8.55 -0.29 2.15
N ALA A 33 7.46 0.44 2.40
CA ALA A 33 6.20 0.23 1.70
C ALA A 33 6.33 0.48 0.18
N ARG A 34 7.09 1.50 -0.24
CA ARG A 34 7.38 1.77 -1.66
C ARG A 34 8.23 0.67 -2.28
N GLU A 35 9.28 0.23 -1.60
CA GLU A 35 10.14 -0.86 -2.07
C GLU A 35 9.36 -2.18 -2.27
N VAL A 36 8.40 -2.45 -1.37
CA VAL A 36 7.51 -3.61 -1.47
C VAL A 36 6.51 -3.47 -2.61
N LEU A 37 5.88 -2.29 -2.75
CA LEU A 37 4.94 -2.03 -3.85
C LEU A 37 5.60 -2.10 -5.23
N ASP A 38 6.85 -1.69 -5.34
CA ASP A 38 7.67 -1.74 -6.55
C ASP A 38 8.21 -3.16 -6.84
N GLY A 39 8.01 -4.11 -5.94
CA GLY A 39 8.46 -5.50 -6.09
C GLY A 39 9.98 -5.67 -5.98
N ARG A 40 10.71 -4.66 -5.50
CA ARG A 40 12.15 -4.74 -5.24
C ARG A 40 12.45 -5.51 -3.96
N PHE A 41 11.46 -5.62 -3.07
CA PHE A 41 11.58 -6.22 -1.76
C PHE A 41 10.27 -6.88 -1.34
N SER A 42 10.28 -7.99 -0.61
CA SER A 42 9.07 -8.55 0.01
C SER A 42 8.98 -8.18 1.49
N LEU A 43 7.75 -8.16 2.05
CA LEU A 43 7.56 -7.98 3.50
C LEU A 43 8.29 -9.05 4.31
N ARG A 44 8.35 -10.27 3.78
CA ARG A 44 9.10 -11.36 4.40
C ARG A 44 10.58 -11.06 4.43
N GLU A 45 11.18 -10.63 3.32
CA GLU A 45 12.59 -10.24 3.27
C GLU A 45 12.89 -9.06 4.19
N ALA A 46 11.97 -8.10 4.31
CA ALA A 46 12.11 -6.98 5.23
C ALA A 46 12.18 -7.39 6.70
N ALA A 47 11.38 -8.37 7.11
CA ALA A 47 11.43 -8.91 8.46
C ALA A 47 12.78 -9.54 8.84
N TYR A 48 13.55 -10.01 7.85
CA TYR A 48 14.89 -10.59 8.06
C TYR A 48 16.03 -9.65 7.66
N SER A 49 15.71 -8.47 7.13
CA SER A 49 16.70 -7.53 6.65
C SER A 49 17.29 -6.72 7.79
N SER A 50 18.62 -6.59 7.84
CA SER A 50 19.29 -5.69 8.78
C SER A 50 18.84 -4.22 8.67
N ALA A 51 18.32 -3.80 7.50
CA ALA A 51 17.86 -2.43 7.28
C ALA A 51 16.50 -2.13 7.92
N TYR A 52 15.62 -3.13 8.07
CA TYR A 52 14.23 -2.94 8.49
C TYR A 52 13.81 -3.79 9.68
N ALA A 53 14.51 -4.88 10.00
CA ALA A 53 14.11 -5.82 11.03
C ALA A 53 14.02 -5.19 12.43
N GLU A 54 14.94 -4.28 12.76
CA GLU A 54 14.91 -3.57 14.05
C GLU A 54 13.66 -2.71 14.17
N ILE A 55 13.41 -1.88 13.16
CA ILE A 55 12.25 -0.97 13.10
C ILE A 55 10.96 -1.79 13.13
N LEU A 56 10.87 -2.86 12.34
CA LEU A 56 9.70 -3.74 12.34
C LEU A 56 9.51 -4.39 13.72
N ARG A 57 10.57 -4.86 14.37
CA ARG A 57 10.48 -5.44 15.71
C ARG A 57 9.99 -4.43 16.73
N GLU A 58 10.56 -3.22 16.75
CA GLU A 58 10.16 -2.16 17.68
C GLU A 58 8.69 -1.75 17.49
N LYS A 59 8.25 -1.56 16.24
CA LYS A 59 6.89 -1.13 15.93
C LYS A 59 5.85 -2.23 16.18
N THR A 60 6.22 -3.49 16.03
CA THR A 60 5.30 -4.64 16.20
C THR A 60 5.31 -5.24 17.60
N ALA A 61 6.34 -5.01 18.42
CA ALA A 61 6.43 -5.55 19.77
C ALA A 61 5.21 -5.21 20.66
N PRO A 62 4.70 -3.95 20.68
CA PRO A 62 3.52 -3.62 21.48
C PRO A 62 2.27 -4.39 21.03
N LEU A 63 2.12 -4.58 19.71
CA LEU A 63 1.00 -5.35 19.15
C LEU A 63 1.10 -6.83 19.57
N ALA A 64 2.28 -7.43 19.48
CA ALA A 64 2.50 -8.82 19.88
C ALA A 64 2.27 -9.02 21.39
N GLU A 65 2.63 -8.05 22.22
CA GLU A 65 2.33 -8.06 23.65
C GLU A 65 0.83 -7.93 23.93
N ALA A 66 0.17 -6.94 23.32
CA ALA A 66 -1.27 -6.76 23.46
C ALA A 66 -2.04 -8.02 23.05
N TRP A 67 -1.67 -8.62 21.92
CA TRP A 67 -2.29 -9.85 21.44
C TRP A 67 -2.14 -11.02 22.41
N ARG A 68 -0.94 -11.20 22.99
CA ARG A 68 -0.68 -12.26 23.97
C ARG A 68 -1.51 -12.10 25.25
N ASN A 69 -1.75 -10.85 25.67
CA ASN A 69 -2.48 -10.53 26.89
C ASN A 69 -4.00 -10.48 26.72
N MET A 70 -4.52 -10.46 25.48
CA MET A 70 -5.96 -10.51 25.21
C MET A 70 -6.56 -11.88 25.54
N SER A 71 -7.79 -11.88 26.05
CA SER A 71 -8.59 -13.10 26.21
C SER A 71 -9.01 -13.66 24.84
N GLU A 72 -9.49 -14.90 24.82
CA GLU A 72 -10.01 -15.49 23.57
C GLU A 72 -11.21 -14.70 23.02
N LEU A 73 -12.05 -14.16 23.91
CA LEU A 73 -13.18 -13.32 23.52
C LEU A 73 -12.71 -12.00 22.88
N ASP A 74 -11.75 -11.32 23.51
CA ASP A 74 -11.21 -10.07 22.98
C ASP A 74 -10.50 -10.28 21.63
N ARG A 75 -9.84 -11.44 21.44
CA ARG A 75 -9.24 -11.81 20.16
C ARG A 75 -10.31 -12.06 19.09
N ALA A 76 -11.42 -12.72 19.44
CA ALA A 76 -12.52 -12.92 18.51
C ALA A 76 -13.14 -11.58 18.07
N ASP A 77 -13.34 -10.66 19.02
CA ASP A 77 -13.82 -9.31 18.73
C ASP A 77 -12.82 -8.53 17.87
N ALA A 78 -11.52 -8.63 18.14
CA ALA A 78 -10.47 -8.00 17.35
C ALA A 78 -10.46 -8.51 15.90
N VAL A 79 -10.67 -9.81 15.68
CA VAL A 79 -10.78 -10.40 14.34
C VAL A 79 -12.03 -9.90 13.61
N ALA A 80 -13.19 -9.87 14.29
CA ALA A 80 -14.42 -9.35 13.71
C ALA A 80 -14.30 -7.87 13.31
N ASN A 81 -13.65 -7.06 14.15
CA ASN A 81 -13.36 -5.67 13.86
C ASN A 81 -12.39 -5.52 12.68
N ALA A 82 -11.36 -6.38 12.58
CA ALA A 82 -10.44 -6.40 11.45
C ALA A 82 -11.17 -6.69 10.13
N GLU A 83 -12.08 -7.67 10.10
CA GLU A 83 -12.89 -7.97 8.91
C GLU A 83 -13.79 -6.81 8.48
N GLN A 84 -14.33 -6.05 9.43
CA GLN A 84 -15.08 -4.82 9.12
C GLN A 84 -14.17 -3.74 8.53
N TYR A 85 -12.99 -3.54 9.11
CA TYR A 85 -12.02 -2.56 8.62
C TYR A 85 -11.49 -2.92 7.22
N GLU A 86 -11.22 -4.19 6.95
CA GLU A 86 -10.83 -4.67 5.62
C GLU A 86 -11.88 -4.36 4.56
N ARG A 87 -13.17 -4.54 4.88
CA ARG A 87 -14.26 -4.19 3.95
C ARG A 87 -14.24 -2.70 3.62
N GLN A 88 -14.09 -1.85 4.63
CA GLN A 88 -14.01 -0.40 4.43
C GLN A 88 -12.79 0.00 3.60
N LEU A 89 -11.63 -0.62 3.83
CA LEU A 89 -10.42 -0.40 3.04
C LEU A 89 -10.62 -0.76 1.56
N LEU A 90 -11.28 -1.88 1.29
CA LEU A 90 -11.56 -2.32 -0.07
C LEU A 90 -12.54 -1.39 -0.78
N GLU A 91 -13.59 -0.93 -0.08
CA GLU A 91 -14.55 0.05 -0.61
C GLU A 91 -13.87 1.39 -0.96
N GLN A 92 -12.97 1.87 -0.10
CA GLN A 92 -12.17 3.07 -0.35
C GLN A 92 -11.21 2.91 -1.54
N CYS A 93 -10.62 1.72 -1.71
CA CYS A 93 -9.76 1.44 -2.86
C CYS A 93 -10.53 1.34 -4.17
N GLU A 94 -11.79 0.88 -4.15
CA GLU A 94 -12.64 0.78 -5.34
C GLU A 94 -13.16 2.17 -5.77
N THR A 95 -13.30 3.10 -4.84
CA THR A 95 -13.71 4.48 -5.11
C THR A 95 -12.54 5.41 -5.46
N ALA A 96 -11.31 5.05 -5.12
CA ALA A 96 -10.09 5.70 -5.60
C ALA A 96 -9.78 5.31 -7.07
N VAL A 97 -10.73 5.58 -7.96
CA VAL A 97 -10.48 5.63 -9.40
C VAL A 97 -9.57 6.83 -9.61
N GLU A 98 -8.31 6.55 -9.95
CA GLU A 98 -7.35 7.54 -10.44
C GLU A 98 -8.06 8.48 -11.43
N PRO A 99 -8.08 9.81 -11.21
CA PRO A 99 -8.64 10.70 -12.21
C PRO A 99 -7.92 10.40 -13.52
N ALA A 100 -8.68 9.99 -14.54
CA ALA A 100 -8.14 9.67 -15.85
C ALA A 100 -7.09 10.73 -16.20
N PRO A 101 -5.87 10.33 -16.63
CA PRO A 101 -4.86 11.30 -17.02
C PRO A 101 -5.55 12.26 -17.98
N PRO A 102 -5.43 13.59 -17.77
CA PRO A 102 -6.18 14.55 -18.57
C PRO A 102 -5.96 14.16 -20.01
N GLU A 103 -7.05 13.89 -20.74
CA GLU A 103 -6.99 13.63 -22.17
C GLU A 103 -6.08 14.72 -22.71
N ARG A 104 -4.92 14.34 -23.26
CA ARG A 104 -4.13 15.27 -24.04
C ARG A 104 -5.08 15.69 -25.14
N GLY A 105 -5.72 16.84 -24.95
CA GLY A 105 -6.44 17.54 -25.99
C GLY A 105 -5.54 17.56 -27.23
N PRO A 106 -6.13 17.53 -28.43
CA PRO A 106 -5.38 17.41 -29.67
C PRO A 106 -4.19 18.35 -29.57
N ARG A 107 -2.97 17.80 -29.66
CA ARG A 107 -1.77 18.61 -29.85
C ARG A 107 -2.09 19.45 -31.06
N GLU A 108 -2.35 20.73 -30.85
CA GLU A 108 -2.27 21.69 -31.92
C GLU A 108 -0.83 21.55 -32.39
N ASP A 109 -0.67 20.86 -33.51
CA ASP A 109 0.56 20.81 -34.26
C ASP A 109 0.93 22.27 -34.48
N GLU A 110 1.87 22.77 -33.67
CA GLU A 110 2.46 24.08 -33.87
C GLU A 110 3.00 24.08 -35.29
N ASP A 111 2.31 24.83 -36.13
CA ASP A 111 2.56 25.00 -37.55
C ASP A 111 3.92 25.69 -37.72
N PHE A 112 4.99 24.88 -37.63
CA PHE A 112 6.37 25.29 -37.92
C PHE A 112 6.66 25.26 -39.43
N SER A 113 5.65 25.51 -40.27
CA SER A 113 5.79 25.48 -41.72
C SER A 113 5.75 26.85 -42.41
N GLU A 114 6.16 27.96 -41.77
CA GLU A 114 6.47 29.19 -42.52
C GLU A 114 7.67 29.96 -41.96
N ARG A 115 8.88 29.47 -42.22
CA ARG A 115 10.07 30.34 -42.28
C ARG A 115 10.93 30.00 -43.49
N THR A 116 10.39 30.31 -44.66
CA THR A 116 11.13 30.31 -45.92
C THR A 116 12.26 31.34 -45.82
N TYR A 117 13.49 30.88 -45.64
CA TYR A 117 14.68 31.70 -45.83
C TYR A 117 14.78 32.05 -47.32
N ARG A 118 14.65 33.34 -47.65
CA ARG A 118 15.06 33.87 -48.97
C ARG A 118 16.54 34.25 -48.85
N LEU A 119 17.39 33.52 -49.57
CA LEU A 119 18.76 33.91 -49.91
C LEU A 119 18.75 34.98 -51.00
#